data_AF-A0A838RIX4-F1
#
_entry.id   AF-A0A838RIX4-F1
#
_cell.length_a   1.000
_cell.length_b   1.000
_cell.length_c   1.000
_cell.angle_alpha   90.00
_cell.angle_beta   90.00
_cell.angle_gamma   90.00
#
_symmetry.space_group_name_H-M   'P 1'
#
loop_
_entity.id
_entity.type
_entity.pdbx_description
1 polymer ?
#
loop_
_entity_poly.entity_id
_entity_poly.type
_entity_poly.pdbx_seq_one_letter_code
_entity_poly.pdbx_strand_id
1 'polypeptide(L)'
;MRWQIIVLRVGLLFYLLLFGLLSACTSQATPGAQETPSATPTSAATSQPAGEDATPSPGGAGAEPTATATSLTPSLTATSPSATEEETPSPEGAVTDTVSLVEELGAQGAQVQPAGSLEQPFFLVEAQLLDVGDQQLQLFEFADAISASASAATVSTSGDSVGTTMMTWIEPPHFYQAGQLIVLYVGSDTATLELLEEVLGPPFAGR
;
A
#
# COMPACT_ATOMS: atom_id res chain seq x y z
N MET A 1 38.25 7.78 8.53
CA MET A 1 38.20 6.87 9.69
C MET A 1 37.50 7.52 10.89
N ARG A 2 36.22 7.94 10.73
CA ARG A 2 35.43 8.57 11.81
C ARG A 2 33.95 8.14 11.82
N TRP A 3 33.60 7.02 11.18
CA TRP A 3 32.23 6.52 11.10
C TRP A 3 31.99 5.21 11.88
N GLN A 4 33.04 4.51 12.31
CA GLN A 4 32.91 3.24 13.04
C GLN A 4 32.64 3.37 14.55
N ILE A 5 32.49 4.59 15.10
CA ILE A 5 32.32 4.79 16.55
C ILE A 5 30.85 5.00 16.96
N ILE A 6 29.97 5.39 16.03
CA ILE A 6 28.56 5.70 16.35
C ILE A 6 27.71 4.44 16.47
N VAL A 7 27.91 3.46 15.58
CA VAL A 7 27.12 2.21 15.57
C VAL A 7 27.41 1.32 16.79
N LEU A 8 28.62 1.40 17.38
CA LEU A 8 29.00 0.55 18.51
C LEU A 8 28.53 1.08 19.90
N ARG A 9 28.13 2.36 20.00
CA ARG A 9 27.71 2.96 21.29
C ARG A 9 26.21 2.88 21.55
N VAL A 10 25.37 2.81 20.51
CA VAL A 10 23.90 2.68 20.69
C VAL A 10 23.52 1.22 20.99
N GLY A 11 24.17 0.24 20.35
CA GLY A 11 23.91 -1.19 20.60
C GLY A 11 24.35 -1.69 21.99
N LEU A 12 25.45 -1.19 22.54
CA LEU A 12 25.97 -1.64 23.84
C LEU A 12 25.23 -1.02 25.04
N LEU A 13 24.65 0.18 24.87
CA LEU A 13 23.80 0.82 25.89
C LEU A 13 22.40 0.19 25.96
N PHE A 14 21.89 -0.36 24.85
CA PHE A 14 20.62 -1.09 24.86
C PHE A 14 20.76 -2.51 25.46
N TYR A 15 21.89 -3.18 25.21
CA TYR A 15 22.13 -4.53 25.75
C TYR A 15 22.38 -4.55 27.27
N LEU A 16 22.91 -3.47 27.85
CA LEU A 16 23.11 -3.36 29.31
C LEU A 16 21.90 -2.80 30.08
N LEU A 17 20.84 -2.34 29.40
CA LEU A 17 19.57 -1.95 30.02
C LEU A 17 18.54 -3.10 30.02
N LEU A 18 18.73 -4.15 29.21
CA LEU A 18 17.80 -5.29 29.15
C LEU A 18 18.15 -6.47 30.08
N PHE A 19 19.34 -6.49 30.70
CA PHE A 19 19.81 -7.67 31.47
C PHE A 19 20.27 -7.36 32.90
N GLY A 20 19.70 -6.32 33.52
CA GLY A 20 20.10 -5.87 34.86
C GLY A 20 18.95 -5.37 35.71
N LEU A 21 18.00 -6.24 36.10
CA LEU A 21 17.60 -6.39 37.50
C LEU A 21 16.60 -7.55 37.67
N LEU A 22 17.14 -8.65 38.19
CA LEU A 22 16.39 -9.59 39.00
C LEU A 22 16.00 -8.85 40.30
N SER A 23 14.78 -8.33 40.39
CA SER A 23 14.26 -7.73 41.64
C SER A 23 12.80 -8.08 41.86
N ALA A 24 12.63 -9.01 42.79
CA ALA A 24 11.55 -9.12 43.78
C ALA A 24 10.08 -9.19 43.29
N CYS A 25 9.53 -10.41 43.39
CA CYS A 25 8.17 -10.61 43.90
C CYS A 25 7.97 -9.79 45.19
N THR A 26 6.95 -8.93 45.24
CA THR A 26 6.18 -8.69 46.48
C THR A 26 4.89 -7.93 46.17
N SER A 27 3.76 -8.50 46.64
CA SER A 27 2.61 -7.86 47.30
C SER A 27 1.85 -6.71 46.59
N GLN A 28 0.53 -6.58 46.67
CA GLN A 28 -0.51 -7.24 47.46
C GLN A 28 -1.88 -6.86 46.88
N ALA A 29 -2.90 -7.59 47.33
CA ALA A 29 -4.29 -7.51 46.92
C ALA A 29 -5.12 -6.49 47.73
N THR A 30 -6.04 -5.79 47.03
CA THR A 30 -7.45 -5.47 47.43
C THR A 30 -7.72 -4.44 48.55
N PRO A 31 -8.94 -3.88 48.73
CA PRO A 31 -9.91 -3.18 47.86
C PRO A 31 -10.23 -1.74 48.35
N GLY A 32 -10.97 -0.95 47.56
CA GLY A 32 -11.68 0.26 48.04
C GLY A 32 -12.19 1.08 46.85
N ALA A 33 -13.40 0.84 46.37
CA ALA A 33 -14.66 1.46 46.83
C ALA A 33 -14.92 2.85 46.19
N GLN A 34 -16.16 3.00 45.69
CA GLN A 34 -16.93 4.25 45.59
C GLN A 34 -16.60 5.16 44.37
N GLU A 35 -17.52 5.61 43.50
CA GLU A 35 -18.99 5.63 43.47
C GLU A 35 -19.51 5.67 42.01
N THR A 36 -20.75 5.23 41.86
CA THR A 36 -21.61 5.39 40.67
C THR A 36 -22.24 6.81 40.62
N PRO A 37 -23.23 7.11 39.76
CA PRO A 37 -23.14 8.07 38.66
C PRO A 37 -23.88 9.39 38.96
N SER A 38 -23.40 10.51 38.44
CA SER A 38 -24.17 11.76 38.46
C SER A 38 -24.52 12.18 37.04
N ALA A 39 -25.78 11.97 36.72
CA ALA A 39 -26.47 12.61 35.61
C ALA A 39 -26.61 14.11 35.85
N THR A 40 -26.46 14.90 34.80
CA THR A 40 -27.25 16.12 34.61
C THR A 40 -27.57 16.27 33.12
N PRO A 41 -28.86 16.19 32.73
CA PRO A 41 -29.32 16.72 31.46
C PRO A 41 -29.60 18.21 31.63
N THR A 42 -29.35 19.08 30.64
CA THR A 42 -30.11 20.33 30.40
C THR A 42 -29.57 21.14 29.22
N SER A 43 -30.53 21.57 28.39
CA SER A 43 -30.53 22.64 27.35
C SER A 43 -29.83 22.32 26.02
N ALA A 44 -30.53 22.09 24.91
CA ALA A 44 -31.56 22.88 24.20
C ALA A 44 -31.01 24.12 23.47
N ALA A 45 -30.91 24.02 22.13
CA ALA A 45 -31.17 25.04 21.11
C ALA A 45 -30.86 24.38 19.75
N THR A 46 -31.82 23.98 18.92
CA THR A 46 -32.72 24.78 18.07
C THR A 46 -31.99 25.52 16.94
N SER A 47 -32.37 25.15 15.71
CA SER A 47 -32.26 25.86 14.42
C SER A 47 -31.03 25.59 13.54
N GLN A 48 -31.18 24.68 12.56
CA GLN A 48 -31.08 25.00 11.12
C GLN A 48 -31.48 23.79 10.27
N PRO A 49 -32.53 23.91 9.43
CA PRO A 49 -32.30 23.63 8.01
C PRO A 49 -33.13 24.55 7.10
N ALA A 50 -32.49 25.18 6.12
CA ALA A 50 -33.11 25.67 4.89
C ALA A 50 -32.00 26.07 3.93
N GLY A 51 -31.63 25.16 3.05
CA GLY A 51 -30.65 25.37 1.99
C GLY A 51 -30.93 24.43 0.83
N GLU A 52 -32.18 24.46 0.36
CA GLU A 52 -32.64 23.69 -0.80
C GLU A 52 -33.27 24.69 -1.78
N ASP A 53 -32.45 25.31 -2.62
CA ASP A 53 -32.93 25.88 -3.89
C ASP A 53 -32.22 25.12 -5.00
N ALA A 54 -32.86 24.03 -5.41
CA ALA A 54 -32.55 23.32 -6.63
C ALA A 54 -33.49 23.87 -7.71
N THR A 55 -32.98 24.71 -8.59
CA THR A 55 -33.58 24.99 -9.89
C THR A 55 -32.68 24.45 -11.00
N PRO A 56 -32.99 23.28 -11.60
CA PRO A 56 -32.38 22.88 -12.86
C PRO A 56 -33.03 23.65 -14.02
N SER A 57 -32.22 24.42 -14.75
CA SER A 57 -32.59 25.05 -16.02
C SER A 57 -32.42 24.08 -17.19
N PRO A 58 -33.36 24.03 -18.17
CA PRO A 58 -33.37 23.06 -19.26
C PRO A 58 -32.66 23.61 -20.52
N GLY A 59 -31.97 22.76 -21.29
CA GLY A 59 -31.49 23.18 -22.62
C GLY A 59 -30.72 22.14 -23.43
N GLY A 60 -31.25 21.80 -24.61
CA GLY A 60 -30.56 21.17 -25.75
C GLY A 60 -30.67 19.63 -25.78
N ALA A 61 -31.57 18.97 -26.51
CA ALA A 61 -31.98 19.09 -27.92
C ALA A 61 -30.79 18.98 -28.91
N GLY A 62 -30.70 17.84 -29.59
CA GLY A 62 -29.75 17.55 -30.68
C GLY A 62 -29.29 16.10 -30.63
N ALA A 63 -30.15 15.12 -30.95
CA ALA A 63 -30.28 14.58 -32.30
C ALA A 63 -28.94 14.11 -32.90
N GLU A 64 -28.59 12.88 -32.54
CA GLU A 64 -28.08 11.81 -33.41
C GLU A 64 -27.78 12.20 -34.88
N PRO A 65 -26.51 12.07 -35.32
CA PRO A 65 -26.20 11.71 -36.69
C PRO A 65 -25.86 10.21 -36.77
N THR A 66 -26.80 9.46 -37.33
CA THR A 66 -26.53 8.21 -38.06
C THR A 66 -25.44 8.48 -39.09
N ALA A 67 -24.30 7.79 -38.99
CA ALA A 67 -23.31 7.70 -40.06
C ALA A 67 -23.07 6.23 -40.39
N THR A 68 -23.66 5.86 -41.52
CA THR A 68 -23.57 4.59 -42.23
C THR A 68 -22.14 4.14 -42.48
N ALA A 69 -21.95 2.83 -42.39
CA ALA A 69 -20.79 2.07 -42.80
C ALA A 69 -20.16 2.53 -44.13
N THR A 70 -18.83 2.49 -44.19
CA THR A 70 -18.10 2.23 -45.43
C THR A 70 -16.89 1.38 -45.09
N SER A 71 -16.96 0.11 -45.49
CA SER A 71 -15.87 -0.84 -45.49
C SER A 71 -14.89 -0.43 -46.59
N LEU A 72 -13.63 -0.19 -46.23
CA LEU A 72 -12.52 -0.07 -47.18
C LEU A 72 -11.35 -0.88 -46.64
N THR A 73 -11.21 -2.08 -47.18
CA THR A 73 -10.01 -2.92 -47.07
C THR A 73 -9.00 -2.46 -48.13
N PRO A 74 -7.83 -1.92 -47.74
CA PRO A 74 -6.64 -2.03 -48.56
C PRO A 74 -5.90 -3.31 -48.17
N SER A 75 -5.89 -4.26 -49.11
CA SER A 75 -4.94 -5.37 -49.12
C SER A 75 -3.55 -4.80 -49.34
N LEU A 76 -2.69 -4.89 -48.33
CA LEU A 76 -1.26 -4.67 -48.47
C LEU A 76 -0.55 -5.91 -47.93
N THR A 77 -0.15 -6.75 -48.89
CA THR A 77 0.95 -7.70 -48.75
C THR A 77 2.17 -6.98 -48.18
N ALA A 78 2.45 -7.20 -46.90
CA ALA A 78 3.74 -6.96 -46.30
C ALA A 78 4.42 -8.32 -46.10
N THR A 79 5.47 -8.55 -46.88
CA THR A 79 6.46 -9.59 -46.67
C THR A 79 6.96 -9.49 -45.22
N SER A 80 6.60 -10.47 -44.39
CA SER A 80 7.12 -10.62 -43.04
C SER A 80 8.59 -11.03 -43.11
N PRO A 81 9.57 -10.21 -42.71
CA PRO A 81 10.81 -10.79 -42.23
C PRO A 81 10.43 -11.61 -41.00
N SER A 82 10.80 -12.89 -41.01
CA SER A 82 10.84 -13.73 -39.82
C SER A 82 11.89 -13.10 -38.90
N ALA A 83 11.47 -12.14 -38.07
CA ALA A 83 12.20 -11.78 -36.88
C ALA A 83 12.01 -12.97 -35.93
N THR A 84 13.09 -13.66 -35.65
CA THR A 84 13.22 -14.45 -34.43
C THR A 84 12.99 -13.47 -33.27
N GLU A 85 11.73 -13.35 -32.85
CA GLU A 85 11.39 -12.82 -31.54
C GLU A 85 11.95 -13.84 -30.55
N GLU A 86 13.12 -13.53 -30.02
CA GLU A 86 13.44 -13.89 -28.65
C GLU A 86 12.32 -13.26 -27.80
N GLU A 87 11.27 -14.04 -27.53
CA GLU A 87 10.33 -13.73 -26.45
C GLU A 87 11.17 -13.64 -25.18
N THR A 88 11.57 -12.43 -24.81
CA THR A 88 11.81 -12.10 -23.41
C THR A 88 10.51 -12.45 -22.70
N PRO A 89 10.47 -13.47 -21.81
CA PRO A 89 9.27 -13.75 -21.07
C PRO A 89 8.98 -12.53 -20.20
N SER A 90 7.96 -11.75 -20.55
CA SER A 90 7.41 -10.75 -19.64
C SER A 90 6.91 -11.50 -18.39
N PRO A 91 7.39 -11.18 -17.18
CA PRO A 91 7.00 -11.86 -15.95
C PRO A 91 5.57 -11.46 -15.49
N GLU A 92 4.60 -11.36 -16.41
CA GLU A 92 3.21 -10.93 -16.14
C GLU A 92 2.36 -11.96 -15.37
N GLY A 93 2.97 -12.78 -14.51
CA GLY A 93 2.23 -13.76 -13.73
C GLY A 93 3.03 -14.60 -12.75
N ALA A 94 4.28 -14.26 -12.42
CA ALA A 94 5.07 -15.04 -11.48
C ALA A 94 4.69 -14.76 -10.01
N VAL A 95 4.41 -13.49 -9.69
CA VAL A 95 4.17 -13.09 -8.30
C VAL A 95 2.68 -13.11 -7.97
N THR A 96 2.28 -13.98 -7.04
CA THR A 96 0.89 -14.03 -6.54
C THR A 96 0.74 -13.77 -5.06
N ASP A 97 1.82 -13.91 -4.30
CA ASP A 97 1.86 -13.92 -2.83
C ASP A 97 3.26 -13.50 -2.34
N THR A 98 3.42 -13.39 -1.01
CA THR A 98 4.68 -12.97 -0.39
C THR A 98 5.83 -13.92 -0.71
N VAL A 99 5.60 -15.24 -0.76
CA VAL A 99 6.65 -16.24 -1.00
C VAL A 99 7.20 -16.08 -2.41
N SER A 100 6.30 -16.00 -3.39
CA SER A 100 6.65 -15.83 -4.80
C SER A 100 7.38 -14.50 -5.04
N LEU A 101 7.00 -13.42 -4.33
CA LEU A 101 7.71 -12.13 -4.40
C LEU A 101 9.14 -12.24 -3.88
N VAL A 102 9.35 -12.88 -2.74
CA VAL A 102 10.69 -13.05 -2.14
C VAL A 102 11.59 -13.88 -3.07
N GLU A 103 11.05 -14.93 -3.68
CA GLU A 103 11.77 -15.75 -4.66
C GLU A 103 12.18 -14.93 -5.88
N GLU A 104 11.26 -14.14 -6.45
CA GLU A 104 11.53 -13.35 -7.66
C GLU A 104 12.51 -12.19 -7.41
N LEU A 105 12.36 -11.47 -6.29
CA LEU A 105 13.33 -10.47 -5.87
C LEU A 105 14.73 -11.09 -5.65
N GLY A 106 14.78 -12.29 -5.06
CA GLY A 106 16.02 -13.05 -4.88
C GLY A 106 16.65 -13.51 -6.21
N ALA A 107 15.82 -13.90 -7.18
CA ALA A 107 16.27 -14.27 -8.54
C ALA A 107 16.91 -13.08 -9.26
N GLN A 108 16.42 -11.86 -9.00
CA GLN A 108 16.99 -10.60 -9.49
C GLN A 108 18.24 -10.15 -8.70
N GLY A 109 18.71 -10.96 -7.74
CA GLY A 109 19.92 -10.69 -6.97
C GLY A 109 19.73 -9.71 -5.81
N ALA A 110 18.48 -9.39 -5.46
CA ALA A 110 18.20 -8.53 -4.32
C ALA A 110 18.45 -9.26 -2.98
N GLN A 111 18.95 -8.52 -1.98
CA GLN A 111 19.07 -9.03 -0.62
C GLN A 111 17.75 -8.83 0.10
N VAL A 112 17.02 -9.92 0.32
CA VAL A 112 15.67 -9.89 0.90
C VAL A 112 15.66 -10.48 2.31
N GLN A 113 15.16 -9.73 3.29
CA GLN A 113 15.09 -10.16 4.68
C GLN A 113 13.74 -9.80 5.33
N PRO A 114 13.04 -10.75 5.97
CA PRO A 114 11.87 -10.42 6.79
C PRO A 114 12.24 -9.53 7.97
N ALA A 115 11.51 -8.44 8.15
CA ALA A 115 11.80 -7.41 9.15
C ALA A 115 10.75 -7.33 10.28
N GLY A 116 9.66 -8.09 10.17
CA GLY A 116 8.60 -8.16 11.17
C GLY A 116 7.23 -7.92 10.56
N SER A 117 6.31 -7.38 11.34
CA SER A 117 4.97 -7.03 10.88
C SER A 117 4.46 -5.75 11.54
N LEU A 118 3.48 -5.11 10.89
CA LEU A 118 2.93 -3.82 11.28
C LEU A 118 1.44 -3.74 10.92
N GLU A 119 0.61 -3.30 11.85
CA GLU A 119 -0.79 -2.99 11.58
C GLU A 119 -0.92 -1.56 11.04
N GLN A 120 -1.61 -1.39 9.91
CA GLN A 120 -1.93 -0.09 9.33
C GLN A 120 -3.42 0.21 9.52
N PRO A 121 -3.82 1.47 9.76
CA PRO A 121 -5.22 1.81 10.01
C PRO A 121 -6.09 1.80 8.74
N PHE A 122 -5.52 1.53 7.57
CA PHE A 122 -6.19 1.64 6.27
C PHE A 122 -6.43 0.30 5.55
N PHE A 123 -5.73 -0.77 5.93
CA PHE A 123 -6.05 -2.12 5.50
C PHE A 123 -6.38 -2.99 6.71
N LEU A 124 -7.30 -3.92 6.54
CA LEU A 124 -7.72 -4.83 7.62
C LEU A 124 -6.70 -5.94 7.89
N VAL A 125 -5.79 -6.18 6.95
CA VAL A 125 -4.74 -7.19 7.06
C VAL A 125 -3.48 -6.57 7.66
N GLU A 126 -2.78 -7.35 8.47
CA GLU A 126 -1.47 -6.97 9.00
C GLU A 126 -0.45 -6.95 7.85
N ALA A 127 0.38 -5.89 7.81
CA ALA A 127 1.46 -5.80 6.84
C ALA A 127 2.65 -6.64 7.32
N GLN A 128 3.22 -7.44 6.43
CA GLN A 128 4.54 -8.02 6.64
C GLN A 128 5.60 -7.01 6.17
N LEU A 129 6.64 -6.81 6.98
CA LEU A 129 7.76 -5.95 6.62
C LEU A 129 8.84 -6.78 5.96
N LEU A 130 9.31 -6.32 4.79
CA LEU A 130 10.37 -6.96 4.04
C LEU A 130 11.44 -5.92 3.72
N ASP A 131 12.66 -6.17 4.20
CA ASP A 131 13.81 -5.35 3.85
C ASP A 131 14.39 -5.86 2.52
N VAL A 132 14.64 -4.93 1.60
CA VAL A 132 15.29 -5.14 0.31
C VAL A 132 16.52 -4.23 0.27
N GLY A 133 17.67 -4.78 0.64
CA GLY A 133 18.86 -3.97 0.94
C GLY A 133 18.63 -3.04 2.13
N ASP A 134 18.77 -1.73 1.93
CA ASP A 134 18.51 -0.70 2.96
C ASP A 134 17.09 -0.11 2.86
N GLN A 135 16.25 -0.62 1.95
CA GLN A 135 14.88 -0.18 1.75
C GLN A 135 13.89 -1.14 2.41
N GLN A 136 12.72 -0.64 2.81
CA GLN A 136 11.69 -1.44 3.45
C GLN A 136 10.39 -1.40 2.65
N LEU A 137 9.79 -2.57 2.45
CA LEU A 137 8.50 -2.78 1.82
C LEU A 137 7.48 -3.21 2.87
N GLN A 138 6.23 -2.77 2.68
CA GLN A 138 5.08 -3.23 3.46
C GLN A 138 4.20 -4.10 2.56
N LEU A 139 4.03 -5.36 2.94
CA LEU A 139 3.36 -6.39 2.15
C LEU A 139 2.02 -6.71 2.80
N PHE A 140 0.94 -6.39 2.12
CA PHE A 140 -0.43 -6.68 2.56
C PHE A 140 -0.94 -7.87 1.75
N GLU A 141 -0.91 -9.05 2.36
CA GLU A 141 -1.41 -10.28 1.74
C GLU A 141 -2.86 -10.54 2.14
N PHE A 142 -3.73 -10.66 1.14
CA PHE A 142 -5.15 -10.91 1.30
C PHE A 142 -5.47 -12.39 1.11
N ALA A 143 -6.68 -12.78 1.48
CA ALA A 143 -7.14 -14.16 1.32
C ALA A 143 -7.15 -14.65 -0.14
N ASP A 144 -7.33 -13.71 -1.08
CA ASP A 144 -7.41 -13.97 -2.51
C ASP A 144 -7.23 -12.67 -3.32
N ALA A 145 -7.02 -12.82 -4.63
CA ALA A 145 -6.82 -11.70 -5.55
C ALA A 145 -8.02 -10.75 -5.69
N ILE A 146 -9.25 -11.24 -5.49
CA ILE A 146 -10.45 -10.40 -5.55
C ILE A 146 -10.49 -9.48 -4.33
N SER A 147 -10.18 -10.01 -3.16
CA SER A 147 -10.05 -9.25 -1.91
C SER A 147 -8.95 -8.19 -2.01
N ALA A 148 -7.77 -8.53 -2.55
CA ALA A 148 -6.70 -7.57 -2.80
C ALA A 148 -7.14 -6.47 -3.77
N SER A 149 -7.78 -6.82 -4.90
CA SER A 149 -8.25 -5.84 -5.88
C SER A 149 -9.33 -4.91 -5.30
N ALA A 150 -10.25 -5.44 -4.48
CA ALA A 150 -11.26 -4.64 -3.81
C ALA A 150 -10.63 -3.63 -2.83
N SER A 151 -9.57 -4.03 -2.11
CA SER A 151 -8.81 -3.13 -1.25
C SER A 151 -7.99 -2.11 -2.04
N ALA A 152 -7.32 -2.52 -3.12
CA ALA A 152 -6.57 -1.62 -4.01
C ALA A 152 -7.46 -0.52 -4.61
N ALA A 153 -8.71 -0.86 -4.97
CA ALA A 153 -9.67 0.10 -5.49
C ALA A 153 -10.08 1.21 -4.50
N THR A 154 -9.75 1.06 -3.21
CA THR A 154 -10.00 2.11 -2.21
C THR A 154 -8.86 3.12 -2.10
N VAL A 155 -7.69 2.83 -2.68
CA VAL A 155 -6.53 3.72 -2.68
C VAL A 155 -6.72 4.82 -3.72
N SER A 156 -6.49 6.09 -3.35
CA SER A 156 -6.51 7.18 -4.31
C SER A 156 -5.38 7.05 -5.32
N THR A 157 -5.54 7.61 -6.52
CA THR A 157 -4.50 7.58 -7.56
C THR A 157 -3.14 8.09 -7.06
N SER A 158 -3.12 9.08 -6.17
CA SER A 158 -1.91 9.65 -5.58
C SER A 158 -1.36 8.88 -4.37
N GLY A 159 -2.10 7.90 -3.85
CA GLY A 159 -1.69 7.06 -2.72
C GLY A 159 -1.73 7.75 -1.34
N ASP A 160 -2.26 8.96 -1.24
CA ASP A 160 -2.38 9.72 0.03
C ASP A 160 -3.68 9.43 0.80
N SER A 161 -4.59 8.65 0.23
CA SER A 161 -5.78 8.18 0.93
C SER A 161 -6.17 6.76 0.56
N VAL A 162 -6.77 6.06 1.51
CA VAL A 162 -7.34 4.72 1.35
C VAL A 162 -8.71 4.70 2.02
N GLY A 163 -9.77 4.60 1.22
CA GLY A 163 -11.15 4.74 1.68
C GLY A 163 -11.39 6.13 2.30
N THR A 164 -11.63 6.16 3.61
CA THR A 164 -11.83 7.42 4.37
C THR A 164 -10.60 7.86 5.16
N THR A 165 -9.51 7.10 5.09
CA THR A 165 -8.27 7.37 5.83
C THR A 165 -7.32 8.17 4.95
N MET A 166 -6.77 9.26 5.48
CA MET A 166 -5.76 10.08 4.82
C MET A 166 -4.42 9.88 5.52
N MET A 167 -3.34 9.74 4.76
CA MET A 167 -1.98 9.60 5.27
C MET A 167 -1.11 10.78 4.82
N THR A 168 -0.19 11.19 5.70
CA THR A 168 0.93 12.05 5.31
C THR A 168 2.20 11.22 5.36
N TRP A 169 2.77 10.97 4.19
CA TRP A 169 3.98 10.17 4.05
C TRP A 169 5.24 11.01 4.26
N ILE A 170 6.29 10.40 4.80
CA ILE A 170 7.60 11.03 4.94
C ILE A 170 8.33 11.15 3.58
N GLU A 171 8.02 10.24 2.66
CA GLU A 171 8.53 10.14 1.29
C GLU A 171 7.37 9.76 0.34
N PRO A 172 7.52 9.82 -0.99
CA PRO A 172 6.48 9.40 -1.93
C PRO A 172 6.04 7.93 -1.73
N PRO A 173 4.73 7.64 -1.70
CA PRO A 173 4.22 6.28 -1.68
C PRO A 173 4.15 5.70 -3.10
N HIS A 174 4.40 4.41 -3.22
CA HIS A 174 4.25 3.61 -4.44
C HIS A 174 3.52 2.32 -4.10
N PHE A 175 2.33 2.13 -4.67
CA PHE A 175 1.50 0.96 -4.47
C PHE A 175 1.52 0.07 -5.70
N TYR A 176 1.86 -1.20 -5.49
CA TYR A 176 1.87 -2.25 -6.52
C TYR A 176 0.85 -3.32 -6.15
N GLN A 177 0.33 -4.03 -7.14
CA GLN A 177 -0.59 -5.14 -6.94
C GLN A 177 -0.17 -6.34 -7.78
N ALA A 178 -0.07 -7.51 -7.17
CA ALA A 178 0.18 -8.76 -7.86
C ALA A 178 -0.56 -9.92 -7.16
N GLY A 179 -1.47 -10.59 -7.88
CA GLY A 179 -2.32 -11.63 -7.29
C GLY A 179 -3.09 -11.15 -6.06
N GLN A 180 -2.85 -11.80 -4.91
CA GLN A 180 -3.47 -11.48 -3.62
C GLN A 180 -2.65 -10.51 -2.76
N LEU A 181 -1.60 -9.91 -3.33
CA LEU A 181 -0.66 -9.03 -2.64
C LEU A 181 -0.87 -7.57 -3.07
N ILE A 182 -0.86 -6.66 -2.09
CA ILE A 182 -0.57 -5.24 -2.29
C ILE A 182 0.77 -4.94 -1.65
N VAL A 183 1.69 -4.32 -2.40
CA VAL A 183 3.00 -3.89 -1.89
C VAL A 183 3.03 -2.38 -1.82
N LEU A 184 3.41 -1.85 -0.67
CA LEU A 184 3.66 -0.43 -0.46
C LEU A 184 5.15 -0.19 -0.22
N TYR A 185 5.76 0.61 -1.07
CA TYR A 185 7.06 1.21 -0.86
C TYR A 185 6.90 2.71 -0.60
N VAL A 186 7.57 3.24 0.43
CA VAL A 186 7.55 4.67 0.76
C VAL A 186 8.98 5.17 0.70
N GLY A 187 9.36 5.78 -0.43
CA GLY A 187 10.75 6.13 -0.71
C GLY A 187 10.94 6.57 -2.15
N SER A 188 12.17 6.96 -2.49
CA SER A 188 12.53 7.49 -3.81
C SER A 188 13.78 6.80 -4.39
N ASP A 189 14.20 5.66 -3.83
CA ASP A 189 15.39 4.95 -4.31
C ASP A 189 15.11 4.35 -5.70
N THR A 190 15.84 4.84 -6.70
CA THR A 190 15.61 4.46 -8.10
C THR A 190 15.86 2.97 -8.35
N ALA A 191 16.87 2.38 -7.69
CA ALA A 191 17.18 0.96 -7.90
C ALA A 191 16.06 0.06 -7.34
N THR A 192 15.49 0.40 -6.19
CA THR A 192 14.32 -0.30 -5.65
C THR A 192 13.08 -0.10 -6.51
N LEU A 193 12.83 1.11 -7.02
CA LEU A 193 11.68 1.36 -7.90
C LEU A 193 11.77 0.57 -9.20
N GLU A 194 12.92 0.60 -9.87
CA GLU A 194 13.14 -0.15 -11.12
C GLU A 194 13.01 -1.66 -10.89
N LEU A 195 13.57 -2.18 -9.79
CA LEU A 195 13.45 -3.59 -9.41
C LEU A 195 11.98 -4.00 -9.15
N LEU A 196 11.23 -3.18 -8.42
CA LEU A 196 9.82 -3.46 -8.15
C LEU A 196 8.97 -3.39 -9.41
N GLU A 197 9.23 -2.42 -10.30
CA GLU A 197 8.52 -2.31 -11.56
C GLU A 197 8.83 -3.47 -12.51
N GLU A 198 10.08 -3.97 -12.51
CA GLU A 198 10.45 -5.16 -13.26
C GLU A 198 9.74 -6.43 -12.77
N VAL A 199 9.56 -6.58 -11.45
CA VAL A 199 8.99 -7.79 -10.83
C VAL A 199 7.46 -7.75 -10.74
N LEU A 200 6.88 -6.59 -10.46
CA LEU A 200 5.44 -6.42 -10.17
C LEU A 200 4.69 -5.65 -11.25
N GLY A 201 5.40 -5.05 -12.21
CA GLY A 201 4.84 -4.08 -13.14
C GLY A 201 4.72 -2.67 -12.51
N PRO A 202 4.13 -1.71 -13.25
CA PRO A 202 4.06 -0.33 -12.79
C PRO A 202 3.16 -0.19 -11.55
N PRO A 203 3.42 0.81 -10.69
CA PRO A 203 2.55 1.07 -9.55
C PRO A 203 1.15 1.50 -10.03
N PHE A 204 0.10 1.00 -9.36
CA PHE A 204 -1.29 1.37 -9.68
C PHE A 204 -1.70 2.68 -9.00
N ALA A 205 -0.99 3.09 -7.94
CA ALA A 205 -1.19 4.35 -7.24
C ALA A 205 0.13 4.85 -6.64
N GLY A 206 0.26 6.17 -6.48
CA GLY A 206 1.48 6.81 -5.99
C GLY A 206 1.98 7.91 -6.90
N ARG A 207 3.22 8.36 -6.68
CA ARG A 207 3.86 9.44 -7.45
C ARG A 207 5.36 9.31 -7.52
#